data_AF-A0A531L747-F1
#
_entry.id   AF-A0A531L747-F1
#
_cell.length_a   1.000
_cell.length_b   1.000
_cell.length_c   1.000
_cell.angle_alpha   90.00
_cell.angle_beta   90.00
_cell.angle_gamma   90.00
#
_symmetry.space_group_name_H-M   'P 1'
#
loop_
_entity.id
_entity.type
_entity.pdbx_description
1 polymer ?
#
loop_
_entity_poly.entity_id
_entity_poly.type
_entity_poly.pdbx_seq_one_letter_code
_entity_poly.pdbx_strand_id
1 'polypeptide(L)'
;MGFLIRMAFWFSLVLLALPLNVGSDETGHQSVGPIQALYAAREAVGDIAGICERKPDVCETGKSAMHTITARAKETAKIAAAMLDDKTAEPDT
;
A
#
# COMPACT_ATOMS: atom_id res chain seq x y z
N MET A 1 25.99 -0.25 -6.20
CA MET A 1 24.59 -0.72 -6.13
C MET A 1 23.79 -0.23 -4.91
N GLY A 2 24.29 0.67 -4.04
CA GLY A 2 23.51 1.12 -2.85
C GLY A 2 22.82 2.49 -2.98
N PHE A 3 23.21 3.28 -3.98
CA PHE A 3 22.75 4.65 -4.15
C PHE A 3 21.28 4.73 -4.57
N LEU A 4 20.85 3.89 -5.52
CA LEU A 4 19.47 3.85 -6.00
C LEU A 4 18.49 3.47 -4.89
N ILE A 5 18.81 2.47 -4.06
CA ILE A 5 17.97 2.10 -2.92
C ILE A 5 17.88 3.25 -1.92
N ARG A 6 18.98 3.95 -1.66
CA ARG A 6 18.97 5.14 -0.80
C ARG A 6 18.03 6.21 -1.37
N MET A 7 18.16 6.54 -2.66
CA MET A 7 17.35 7.58 -3.31
C MET A 7 15.88 7.21 -3.39
N ALA A 8 15.54 5.97 -3.77
CA ALA A 8 14.15 5.49 -3.80
C ALA A 8 13.52 5.52 -2.40
N PHE A 9 14.27 5.11 -1.38
CA PHE A 9 13.83 5.19 0.01
C PHE A 9 13.56 6.64 0.45
N TRP A 10 14.53 7.54 0.25
CA TRP A 10 14.39 8.95 0.61
C TRP A 10 13.28 9.65 -0.19
N PHE A 11 13.16 9.35 -1.48
CA PHE A 11 12.12 9.90 -2.33
C PHE A 11 10.73 9.42 -1.91
N SER A 12 10.56 8.14 -1.60
CA SER A 12 9.30 7.61 -1.08
C SER A 12 8.93 8.23 0.27
N LEU A 13 9.90 8.42 1.17
CA LEU A 13 9.69 9.09 2.46
C LEU A 13 9.27 10.55 2.27
N VAL A 14 9.92 11.26 1.34
CA VAL A 14 9.56 12.64 0.98
C VAL A 14 8.17 12.72 0.36
N LEU A 15 7.82 11.81 -0.57
CA LEU A 15 6.47 11.74 -1.16
C LEU A 15 5.38 11.46 -0.12
N LEU A 16 5.69 10.66 0.91
CA LEU A 16 4.77 10.37 2.00
C LEU A 16 4.62 11.56 2.97
N ALA A 17 5.69 12.34 3.13
CA ALA A 17 5.69 13.56 3.94
C ALA A 17 5.11 14.77 3.19
N LEU A 18 5.19 14.79 1.85
CA LEU A 18 4.61 15.82 1.01
C LEU A 18 3.09 15.71 1.10
N PRO A 19 2.38 16.78 1.53
CA PRO A 19 0.96 16.86 1.33
C PRO A 19 0.73 17.02 -0.18
N LEU A 20 0.61 15.92 -0.89
CA LEU A 20 0.05 15.93 -2.24
C LEU A 20 -1.31 16.60 -2.09
N ASN A 21 -1.46 17.77 -2.70
CA ASN A 21 -2.70 18.53 -2.71
C ASN A 21 -3.81 17.62 -3.24
N VAL A 22 -4.53 16.97 -2.33
CA VAL A 22 -5.75 16.23 -2.61
C VAL A 22 -6.81 17.29 -2.93
N GLY A 23 -6.73 17.80 -4.16
CA GLY A 23 -7.73 18.72 -4.69
C GLY A 23 -9.11 18.11 -4.52
N SER A 24 -10.08 18.95 -4.22
CA SER A 24 -11.49 18.58 -4.24
C SER A 24 -11.78 17.92 -5.59
N ASP A 25 -12.31 16.70 -5.54
CA ASP A 25 -12.87 16.09 -6.73
C ASP A 25 -14.02 16.97 -7.21
N GLU A 26 -14.26 17.00 -8.51
CA GLU A 26 -15.16 17.93 -9.21
C GLU A 26 -16.63 17.78 -8.77
N THR A 27 -16.88 16.75 -7.94
CA THR A 27 -18.14 16.30 -7.35
C THR A 27 -18.38 16.79 -5.92
N GLY A 28 -17.48 17.59 -5.32
CA GLY A 28 -17.68 18.19 -4.00
C GLY A 28 -17.47 17.23 -2.83
N HIS A 29 -16.81 16.09 -3.06
CA HIS A 29 -16.44 15.15 -2.00
C HIS A 29 -15.22 15.67 -1.25
N GLN A 30 -15.31 15.70 0.07
CA GLN A 30 -14.27 16.19 0.96
C GLN A 30 -13.04 15.27 0.85
N SER A 31 -12.03 15.73 0.10
CA SER A 31 -10.78 15.00 -0.11
C SER A 31 -10.11 14.74 1.25
N VAL A 32 -9.98 13.46 1.62
CA VAL A 32 -9.29 13.07 2.85
C VAL A 32 -7.79 13.28 2.67
N GLY A 33 -7.18 14.07 3.56
CA GLY A 33 -5.75 14.31 3.53
C GLY A 33 -4.95 13.01 3.69
N PRO A 34 -3.78 12.84 3.04
CA PRO A 34 -2.99 11.61 3.13
C PRO A 34 -2.68 11.17 4.57
N ILE A 35 -2.41 12.14 5.46
CA ILE A 35 -2.16 11.88 6.88
C ILE A 35 -3.44 11.41 7.58
N GLN A 36 -4.58 11.99 7.27
CA GLN A 36 -5.87 11.60 7.85
C GLN A 36 -6.30 10.21 7.39
N ALA A 37 -6.09 9.89 6.11
CA ALA A 37 -6.31 8.56 5.57
C ALA A 37 -5.42 7.52 6.24
N LEU A 38 -4.13 7.85 6.48
CA LEU A 38 -3.21 6.96 7.19
C LEU A 38 -3.68 6.71 8.64
N TYR A 39 -4.07 7.76 9.36
CA TYR A 39 -4.60 7.63 10.73
C TYR A 39 -5.86 6.76 10.76
N ALA A 40 -6.83 7.01 9.88
CA ALA A 40 -8.06 6.23 9.79
C ALA A 40 -7.78 4.75 9.43
N ALA A 41 -6.83 4.49 8.52
CA ALA A 41 -6.43 3.13 8.19
C ALA A 41 -5.76 2.42 9.38
N ARG A 42 -4.91 3.11 10.15
CA ARG A 42 -4.28 2.57 11.36
C ARG A 42 -5.32 2.22 12.41
N GLU A 43 -6.29 3.09 12.60
CA GLU A 43 -7.42 2.88 13.53
C GLU A 43 -8.25 1.66 13.12
N ALA A 44 -8.61 1.54 11.84
CA ALA A 44 -9.32 0.38 11.31
C ALA A 44 -8.54 -0.93 11.50
N VAL A 45 -7.22 -0.92 11.33
CA VAL A 45 -6.38 -2.10 11.59
C VAL A 45 -6.38 -2.47 13.08
N GLY A 46 -6.35 -1.48 13.97
CA GLY A 46 -6.51 -1.70 15.42
C GLY A 46 -7.83 -2.39 15.75
N ASP A 47 -8.92 -1.99 15.11
CA ASP A 47 -10.23 -2.61 15.30
C ASP A 47 -10.28 -4.05 14.79
N ILE A 48 -9.63 -4.34 13.66
CA ILE A 48 -9.51 -5.70 13.12
C ILE A 48 -8.75 -6.61 14.10
N ALA A 49 -7.71 -6.10 14.78
CA ALA A 49 -7.02 -6.88 15.81
C ALA A 49 -7.95 -7.30 16.95
N GLY A 50 -8.94 -6.46 17.30
CA GLY A 50 -9.99 -6.78 18.27
C GLY A 50 -11.11 -7.71 17.76
N ILE A 51 -11.19 -7.98 16.44
CA ILE A 51 -12.19 -8.91 15.87
C ILE A 51 -11.95 -10.34 16.35
N CYS A 52 -10.70 -10.76 16.52
CA CYS A 52 -10.39 -12.12 16.95
C CYS A 52 -10.90 -12.42 18.37
N GLU A 53 -10.93 -11.41 19.24
CA GLU A 53 -11.50 -11.52 20.58
C GLU A 53 -13.05 -11.58 20.55
N ARG A 54 -13.68 -10.84 19.63
CA ARG A 54 -15.15 -10.72 19.54
C ARG A 54 -15.83 -11.80 18.67
N LYS A 55 -15.15 -12.30 17.63
CA LYS A 55 -15.66 -13.21 16.59
C LYS A 55 -14.54 -14.16 16.11
N PRO A 56 -14.26 -15.24 16.85
CA PRO A 56 -13.14 -16.14 16.54
C PRO A 56 -13.34 -16.90 15.21
N ASP A 57 -14.58 -17.16 14.81
CA ASP A 57 -14.95 -17.81 13.55
C ASP A 57 -14.57 -16.95 12.32
N VAL A 58 -14.79 -15.64 12.41
CA VAL A 58 -14.43 -14.67 11.37
C VAL A 58 -12.90 -14.50 11.31
N CYS A 59 -12.23 -14.53 12.45
CA CYS A 59 -10.77 -14.42 12.53
C CYS A 59 -10.06 -15.62 11.87
N GLU A 60 -10.48 -16.86 12.16
CA GLU A 60 -9.88 -18.06 11.53
C GLU A 60 -10.14 -18.12 10.02
N THR A 61 -11.37 -17.77 9.60
CA THR A 61 -11.70 -17.67 8.17
C THR A 61 -10.90 -16.57 7.49
N GLY A 62 -10.78 -15.40 8.14
CA GLY A 62 -10.00 -14.26 7.66
C GLY A 62 -8.52 -14.57 7.52
N LYS A 63 -7.93 -15.29 8.48
CA LYS A 63 -6.54 -15.76 8.43
C LYS A 63 -6.29 -16.67 7.23
N SER A 64 -7.19 -17.63 7.00
CA SER A 64 -7.11 -18.54 5.86
C SER A 64 -7.23 -17.79 4.53
N ALA A 65 -8.18 -16.86 4.44
CA ALA A 65 -8.35 -16.00 3.27
C ALA A 65 -7.10 -15.13 3.03
N MET A 66 -6.58 -14.47 4.06
CA MET A 66 -5.39 -13.62 3.98
C MET A 66 -4.16 -14.39 3.51
N HIS A 67 -4.00 -15.65 3.93
CA HIS A 67 -2.91 -16.50 3.45
C HIS A 67 -2.98 -16.68 1.92
N THR A 68 -4.16 -17.00 1.38
CA THR A 68 -4.34 -17.18 -0.08
C THR A 68 -4.16 -15.88 -0.86
N ILE A 69 -4.69 -14.77 -0.35
CA ILE A 69 -4.56 -13.45 -0.96
C ILE A 69 -3.08 -13.05 -0.98
N THR A 70 -2.37 -13.23 0.13
CA THR A 70 -0.94 -12.90 0.25
C THR A 70 -0.08 -13.74 -0.70
N ALA A 71 -0.37 -15.03 -0.83
CA ALA A 71 0.33 -15.89 -1.78
C ALA A 71 0.18 -15.38 -3.22
N ARG A 72 -1.04 -15.01 -3.62
CA ARG A 72 -1.30 -14.39 -4.93
C ARG A 72 -0.62 -13.04 -5.08
N ALA A 73 -0.68 -12.19 -4.04
CA ALA A 73 -0.07 -10.86 -4.03
C ALA A 73 1.46 -10.92 -4.24
N LYS A 74 2.12 -11.97 -3.73
CA LYS A 74 3.55 -12.19 -3.99
C LYS A 74 3.82 -12.50 -5.46
N GLU A 75 3.01 -13.35 -6.09
CA GLU A 75 3.16 -13.64 -7.52
C GLU A 75 2.88 -12.40 -8.38
N THR A 76 1.86 -11.61 -8.04
CA THR A 76 1.60 -10.34 -8.74
C THR A 76 2.76 -9.35 -8.57
N ALA A 77 3.36 -9.27 -7.39
CA ALA A 77 4.51 -8.42 -7.14
C ALA A 77 5.73 -8.84 -7.97
N LYS A 78 5.98 -10.15 -8.12
CA LYS A 78 7.05 -10.68 -8.99
C LYS A 78 6.81 -10.32 -10.45
N ILE A 79 5.59 -10.50 -10.95
CA ILE A 79 5.24 -10.17 -12.33
C ILE A 79 5.40 -8.66 -12.59
N ALA A 80 4.90 -7.82 -11.69
CA ALA A 80 5.05 -6.37 -11.79
C ALA A 80 6.53 -5.95 -11.77
N ALA A 81 7.35 -6.56 -10.90
CA ALA A 81 8.78 -6.30 -10.86
C ALA A 81 9.48 -6.68 -12.17
N ALA A 82 9.14 -7.84 -12.74
CA ALA A 82 9.67 -8.27 -14.04
C ALA A 82 9.29 -7.32 -15.18
N MET A 83 8.05 -6.82 -15.20
CA MET A 83 7.60 -5.83 -16.20
C MET A 83 8.34 -4.50 -16.08
N LEU A 84 8.66 -4.06 -14.86
CA LEU A 84 9.42 -2.83 -14.64
C LEU A 84 10.88 -2.97 -15.06
N ASP A 85 11.47 -4.15 -14.86
CA ASP A 85 12.85 -4.46 -15.28
C ASP A 85 12.97 -4.46 -16.81
N ASP A 86 12.04 -5.14 -17.50
CA ASP A 86 12.00 -5.22 -18.97
C ASP A 86 11.87 -3.82 -19.61
N LYS A 87 11.00 -2.98 -19.05
CA LYS A 87 10.78 -1.60 -19.51
C LYS A 87 11.91 -0.63 -19.19
N THR A 88 12.75 -0.94 -18.21
CA THR A 88 13.95 -0.15 -17.87
C THR A 88 15.15 -0.52 -18.76
N ALA A 89 15.10 -1.68 -19.43
CA ALA A 89 16.15 -2.17 -20.31
C ALA A 89 16.06 -1.63 -21.75
N GLU A 90 15.00 -0.91 -22.12
CA GLU A 90 14.93 -0.12 -23.36
C GLU A 90 15.78 1.16 -23.18
N PRO A 91 17.01 1.23 -23.74
CA PRO A 91 17.84 2.41 -23.63
C PRO A 91 17.30 3.48 -24.59
N ASP A 92 17.21 4.70 -24.08
CA ASP A 92 17.04 5.93 -24.87
C ASP A 92 17.93 5.89 -26.13
N THR A 93 17.31 5.83 -27.31
CA THR A 93 17.92 6.20 -28.60
C THR A 93 17.74 7.69 -28.85
#